data_AF-A0A0N8K7A5-F1
#
_entry.id   AF-A0A0N8K7A5-F1
#
_cell.length_a   1.000
_cell.length_b   1.000
_cell.length_c   1.000
_cell.angle_alpha   90.00
_cell.angle_beta   90.00
_cell.angle_gamma   90.00
#
_symmetry.space_group_name_H-M   'P 1'
#
loop_
_entity.id
_entity.type
_entity.pdbx_description
1 polymer ?
#
loop_
_entity_poly.entity_id
_entity_poly.type
_entity_poly.pdbx_seq_one_letter_code
_entity_poly.pdbx_strand_id
1 'polypeptide(L)' 'MPWTHVLADWPRIAHRLCRDFRHLEEAALRRFRGDRDKLVIYLADTHDLTLAEAAETLEDWLLRVARPLAAAA' A
#
# COMPACT_ATOMS: atom_id res chain seq x y z
N MET A 1 4.21 10.00 2.34
CA MET A 1 5.47 9.46 1.77
C MET A 1 5.42 9.64 0.26
N PRO A 2 6.47 10.19 -0.40
CA PRO A 2 6.49 10.29 -1.86
C PRO A 2 6.34 8.92 -2.52
N TRP A 3 5.56 8.83 -3.60
CA TRP A 3 5.35 7.57 -4.33
C TRP A 3 6.67 7.01 -4.89
N THR A 4 7.61 7.86 -5.29
CA THR A 4 8.96 7.46 -5.74
C THR A 4 9.72 6.65 -4.69
N HIS A 5 9.57 6.96 -3.40
CA HIS A 5 10.17 6.17 -2.32
C HIS A 5 9.49 4.81 -2.17
N VAL A 6 8.18 4.74 -2.40
CA VAL A 6 7.43 3.47 -2.39
C VAL A 6 7.94 2.53 -3.49
N LEU A 7 8.22 3.08 -4.67
CA LEU A 7 8.71 2.31 -5.81
C LEU A 7 10.16 1.85 -5.65
N ALA A 8 11.00 2.63 -4.97
CA ALA A 8 12.38 2.28 -4.66
C ALA A 8 12.49 1.01 -3.80
N ASP A 9 11.49 0.78 -2.94
CA ASP A 9 11.45 -0.32 -1.99
C ASP A 9 10.18 -1.18 -2.13
N TRP A 10 9.70 -1.28 -3.36
CA TRP A 10 8.44 -1.94 -3.70
C TRP A 10 8.33 -3.36 -3.17
N PRO A 11 9.36 -4.24 -3.24
CA PRO A 11 9.25 -5.60 -2.71
C PRO A 11 8.91 -5.63 -1.21
N ARG A 12 9.54 -4.79 -0.40
CA ARG A 12 9.26 -4.70 1.04
C ARG A 12 7.88 -4.13 1.30
N ILE A 13 7.47 -3.11 0.54
CA ILE A 13 6.15 -2.49 0.66
C ILE A 13 5.04 -3.49 0.28
N ALA A 14 5.18 -4.17 -0.85
CA ALA A 14 4.21 -5.16 -1.31
C ALA A 14 4.03 -6.30 -0.30
N HIS A 15 5.13 -6.79 0.28
CA HIS A 15 5.08 -7.80 1.33
C HIS A 15 4.31 -7.30 2.57
N ARG A 16 4.57 -6.06 3.03
CA ARG A 16 3.84 -5.47 4.17
C ARG A 16 2.36 -5.22 3.85
N LEU A 17 2.03 -4.81 2.62
CA LEU A 17 0.65 -4.65 2.16
C LEU A 17 -0.10 -5.97 2.27
N CYS A 18 0.41 -7.07 1.71
CA CYS A 18 -0.23 -8.39 1.81
C CYS A 18 -0.39 -8.89 3.25
N ARG A 19 0.56 -8.54 4.14
CA ARG A 19 0.47 -8.89 5.56
C ARG A 19 -0.64 -8.12 6.26
N ASP A 20 -0.75 -6.83 6.00
CA ASP A 20 -1.69 -5.93 6.70
C ASP A 20 -3.11 -5.97 6.08
N PHE A 21 -3.20 -6.32 4.80
CA PHE A 21 -4.44 -6.45 4.02
C PHE A 21 -4.58 -7.88 3.48
N ARG A 22 -5.26 -8.73 4.25
CA ARG A 22 -5.33 -10.20 4.07
C ARG A 22 -5.90 -10.69 2.72
N HIS A 23 -6.48 -9.83 1.90
CA HIS A 23 -7.05 -10.19 0.59
C HIS A 23 -6.17 -9.77 -0.59
N LEU A 24 -5.05 -9.07 -0.33
CA LEU A 24 -4.10 -8.70 -1.37
C LEU A 24 -3.13 -9.85 -1.65
N GLU A 25 -2.87 -10.08 -2.93
CA GLU A 25 -1.89 -11.06 -3.39
C GLU A 25 -0.61 -10.42 -3.92
N GLU A 26 0.55 -10.91 -3.48
CA GLU A 26 1.85 -10.36 -3.88
C GLU A 26 2.11 -10.54 -5.39
N ALA A 27 1.52 -11.57 -6.01
CA ALA A 27 1.56 -11.76 -7.46
C ALA A 27 0.80 -10.65 -8.21
N ALA A 28 -0.36 -10.22 -7.71
CA ALA A 28 -1.12 -9.11 -8.27
C ALA A 28 -0.37 -7.78 -8.06
N LEU A 29 0.12 -7.52 -6.84
CA LEU A 29 0.90 -6.31 -6.54
C LEU A 29 2.16 -6.17 -7.40
N ARG A 30 2.84 -7.28 -7.74
CA ARG A 30 3.98 -7.26 -8.67
C ARG A 30 3.59 -6.77 -10.07
N ARG A 31 2.39 -7.10 -10.56
CA ARG A 31 1.89 -6.64 -11.87
C ARG A 31 1.53 -5.16 -11.88
N PHE A 32 1.14 -4.61 -10.72
CA PHE A 32 0.75 -3.21 -10.57
C PHE A 32 1.89 -2.31 -10.09
N ARG A 33 3.14 -2.80 -10.09
CA ARG A 33 4.30 -2.00 -9.66
C ARG A 33 4.34 -0.68 -10.42
N GLY A 34 4.33 0.45 -9.71
CA GLY A 34 4.34 1.78 -10.32
C GLY A 34 2.96 2.42 -10.46
N ASP A 35 1.91 1.60 -10.49
CA ASP A 35 0.55 2.02 -10.80
C ASP A 35 -0.28 2.14 -9.51
N ARG A 36 -0.28 3.36 -8.96
CA ARG A 36 -1.00 3.66 -7.72
C ARG A 36 -2.50 3.46 -7.88
N ASP A 37 -3.05 3.83 -9.03
CA ASP A 37 -4.50 3.78 -9.26
C ASP A 37 -4.99 2.33 -9.33
N LYS A 38 -4.23 1.43 -9.98
CA LYS A 38 -4.53 -0.01 -9.93
C LYS A 38 -4.46 -0.57 -8.51
N LEU A 39 -3.54 -0.10 -7.68
CA LEU A 39 -3.49 -0.52 -6.27
C LEU A 39 -4.74 -0.06 -5.51
N VAL A 40 -5.19 1.18 -5.73
CA VAL A 40 -6.41 1.71 -5.10
C VAL A 40 -7.65 0.92 -5.55
N ILE A 41 -7.79 0.65 -6.85
CA ILE A 41 -8.89 -0.16 -7.40
C ILE A 41 -8.87 -1.56 -6.79
N TYR A 42 -7.70 -2.19 -6.73
CA TYR A 42 -7.57 -3.53 -6.18
C TYR A 42 -7.92 -3.57 -4.69
N LEU A 43 -7.45 -2.58 -3.92
CA LEU A 43 -7.77 -2.44 -2.51
C LEU A 43 -9.27 -2.21 -2.28
N ALA A 44 -9.92 -1.41 -3.13
CA ALA A 44 -11.35 -1.16 -3.09
C ALA A 44 -12.15 -2.45 -3.29
N ASP A 45 -11.84 -3.18 -4.37
CA ASP A 45 -12.51 -4.43 -4.74
C ASP A 45 -12.35 -5.53 -3.69
N THR A 46 -11.14 -5.70 -3.14
CA THR A 46 -10.87 -6.80 -2.20
C THR A 46 -11.29 -6.52 -0.75
N HIS A 47 -11.66 -5.27 -0.42
CA HIS A 47 -12.03 -4.86 0.94
C HIS A 47 -13.40 -4.20 1.04
N ASP A 48 -14.21 -4.25 -0.04
CA ASP A 48 -15.54 -3.64 -0.09
C ASP A 48 -15.52 -2.14 0.30
N LEU A 49 -14.52 -1.42 -0.24
CA LEU A 49 -14.35 0.01 -0.05
C LEU A 49 -14.76 0.76 -1.31
N THR A 50 -15.20 1.99 -1.15
CA THR A 50 -15.23 2.94 -2.27
C THR A 50 -13.80 3.29 -2.71
N LEU A 51 -13.65 3.80 -3.94
CA LEU A 51 -12.34 4.27 -4.42
C LEU A 51 -11.75 5.38 -3.55
N ALA A 52 -12.60 6.24 -2.97
CA ALA A 52 -12.17 7.30 -2.05
C ALA A 52 -11.61 6.72 -0.75
N GLU A 53 -12.35 5.81 -0.10
CA GLU A 53 -11.92 5.14 1.12
C GLU A 53 -10.64 4.31 0.91
N ALA A 54 -10.52 3.64 -0.23
CA ALA A 54 -9.31 2.89 -0.58
C ALA A 54 -8.10 3.82 -0.78
N ALA A 55 -8.30 4.98 -1.42
CA ALA A 55 -7.24 5.97 -1.60
C ALA A 55 -6.77 6.55 -0.26
N GLU A 56 -7.70 6.92 0.62
CA GLU A 56 -7.42 7.41 1.98
C GLU A 56 -6.72 6.33 2.82
N THR A 57 -7.24 5.10 2.79
CA THR A 57 -6.65 3.95 3.50
C THR A 57 -5.21 3.69 3.06
N LEU A 58 -4.94 3.75 1.76
CA LEU A 58 -3.59 3.60 1.23
C LEU A 58 -2.68 4.74 1.68
N GLU A 59 -3.14 5.98 1.66
CA GLU A 59 -2.38 7.14 2.14
C GLU A 59 -2.04 7.03 3.63
N ASP A 60 -3.02 6.73 4.47
CA ASP A 60 -2.85 6.54 5.91
C ASP A 60 -1.89 5.39 6.21
N TRP A 61 -2.04 4.27 5.50
CA TRP A 61 -1.13 3.15 5.63
C TRP A 61 0.30 3.54 5.25
N LEU A 62 0.49 4.25 4.12
CA LEU A 62 1.80 4.74 3.68
C LEU A 62 2.42 5.70 4.71
N LEU A 63 1.63 6.58 5.33
CA LEU A 63 2.11 7.47 6.39
C LEU A 63 2.54 6.71 7.65
N ARG A 64 1.86 5.61 7.99
CA ARG A 64 2.23 4.74 9.11
C ARG A 64 3.52 3.97 8.83
N VAL A 65 3.67 3.38 7.65
CA VAL A 65 4.86 2.56 7.33
C VAL A 65 6.09 3.38 6.95
N ALA A 66 5.90 4.61 6.49
CA ALA A 66 6.98 5.57 6.20
C ALA A 66 7.59 6.20 7.45
N ARG A 67 7.08 5.88 8.64
CA ARG A 67 7.61 6.34 9.93
C ARG A 67 8.55 5.27 10.50
N PRO A 68 9.88 5.37 10.37
CA PRO A 68 10.78 4.65 11.25
C PRO A 68 10.91 5.42 12.58
N LEU A 69 10.59 4.79 13.70
CA LEU A 69 11.29 4.97 15.00
C LEU A 69 11.52 6.42 15.51
N ALA A 70 10.47 7.25 15.65
CA ALA A 70 10.57 8.47 16.47
C ALA A 70 10.14 8.25 17.94
N ALA A 71 9.91 7.00 18.34
CA ALA A 71 9.51 6.61 19.70
C ALA A 71 10.51 5.59 20.29
N ALA A 72 11.79 5.95 20.27
CA ALA A 72 12.86 5.31 21.03
C ALA A 72 13.94 6.37 21.33
N ALA A 73 13.54 7.44 22.03
CA ALA A 73 14.41 8.43 22.63
C ALA A 73 13.97 8.64 24.08
#